data_AF-A0A1Y2MIZ3-F1
#
_entry.id   AF-A0A1Y2MIZ3-F1
#
_cell.length_a   1.000
_cell.length_b   1.000
_cell.length_c   1.000
_cell.angle_alpha   90.00
_cell.angle_beta   90.00
_cell.angle_gamma   90.00
#
_symmetry.space_group_name_H-M   'P 1'
#
loop_
_entity.id
_entity.type
_entity.pdbx_description
1 polymer ?
#
loop_
_entity_poly.entity_id
_entity_poly.type
_entity_poly.pdbx_seq_one_letter_code
_entity_poly.pdbx_strand_id
1 'polypeptide(L)' 'MIHIDLHCSNDACRRAWSSPPADPLPLAPVTERRPGGDRRWHPCPTCMNGNAASATIAHRLRERTASEIAAVAGD' A
#
# COMPACT_ATOMS: atom_id res chain seq x y z
N MET A 1 -2.65 21.47 0.44
CA MET A 1 -3.09 20.23 -0.25
C MET A 1 -2.33 19.09 0.39
N ILE A 2 -3.01 18.06 0.89
CA ILE A 2 -2.36 16.98 1.65
C ILE A 2 -1.99 15.88 0.66
N HIS A 3 -0.70 15.73 0.40
CA HIS A 3 -0.16 14.55 -0.26
C HIS A 3 -0.10 13.41 0.76
N ILE A 4 -0.45 12.19 0.33
CA ILE A 4 -0.27 11.00 1.15
C ILE A 4 0.99 10.30 0.67
N ASP A 5 1.97 10.16 1.55
CA ASP A 5 3.17 9.39 1.25
C ASP A 5 2.87 7.89 1.37
N LEU A 6 3.18 7.17 0.29
CA LEU A 6 2.84 5.77 0.09
C LEU A 6 4.07 4.99 -0.38
N HIS A 7 4.14 3.72 0.00
CA HIS A 7 5.07 2.76 -0.58
C HIS A 7 4.33 1.80 -1.52
N CYS A 8 4.98 1.42 -2.63
CA CYS A 8 4.40 0.45 -3.55
C CYS A 8 4.17 -0.90 -2.87
N SER A 9 2.93 -1.42 -2.95
CA SER A 9 2.58 -2.73 -2.36
C SER A 9 3.30 -3.92 -2.99
N ASN A 10 3.80 -3.77 -4.22
CA ASN A 10 4.61 -4.80 -4.87
C ASN A 10 6.01 -4.84 -4.25
N ASP A 11 6.39 -5.99 -3.69
CA ASP A 11 7.66 -6.20 -3.01
C ASP A 11 8.89 -6.06 -3.90
N ALA A 12 8.78 -6.37 -5.19
CA ALA A 12 9.86 -6.14 -6.14
C ALA A 12 10.05 -4.64 -6.45
N CYS A 13 8.99 -3.84 -6.35
CA CYS A 13 9.04 -2.41 -6.66
C CYS A 13 9.41 -1.55 -5.45
N ARG A 14 8.64 -1.66 -4.35
CA ARG A 14 8.81 -0.94 -3.06
C ARG A 14 9.05 0.58 -3.10
N ARG A 15 8.96 1.20 -4.28
CA ARG A 15 9.20 2.63 -4.49
C ARG A 15 8.23 3.46 -3.64
N ALA A 16 8.77 4.48 -2.99
CA ALA A 16 7.97 5.53 -2.35
C ALA A 16 7.41 6.49 -3.41
N TRP A 17 6.16 6.89 -3.24
CA TRP A 17 5.46 7.81 -4.12
C TRP A 17 4.36 8.53 -3.33
N SER A 18 4.00 9.73 -3.74
CA SER A 18 2.95 10.51 -3.08
C SER A 18 1.70 10.51 -3.94
N SER A 19 0.53 10.22 -3.37
CA SER A 19 -0.72 10.28 -4.14
C SER A 19 -1.11 11.73 -4.45
N PRO A 20 -1.70 11.99 -5.63
CA PRO A 20 -2.35 13.26 -5.90
C PRO A 20 -3.48 13.51 -4.89
N PRO A 21 -3.77 14.77 -4.52
CA PRO A 21 -4.79 15.11 -3.53
C PRO A 21 -6.24 14.93 -4.00
N ALA A 22 -6.48 14.72 -5.31
CA ALA A 22 -7.81 14.77 -5.92
C ALA A 22 -8.31 13.43 -6.49
N ASP A 23 -7.46 12.41 -6.60
CA ASP A 23 -7.88 11.11 -7.10
C ASP A 23 -8.22 10.18 -5.94
N PRO A 24 -9.47 9.73 -5.81
CA PRO A 24 -9.78 8.65 -4.89
C PRO A 24 -8.97 7.43 -5.32
N LEU A 25 -8.10 6.96 -4.43
CA LEU A 25 -7.36 5.74 -4.68
C LEU A 25 -8.38 4.59 -4.88
N PRO A 26 -8.24 3.78 -5.93
CA PRO A 26 -9.20 2.71 -6.22
C PRO A 26 -9.23 1.64 -5.13
N LEU A 27 -8.17 1.58 -4.30
CA LEU A 27 -8.04 0.69 -3.17
C LEU A 27 -7.65 1.52 -1.94
N ALA A 28 -8.14 1.12 -0.76
CA ALA A 28 -7.72 1.75 0.48
C ALA A 28 -6.23 1.46 0.75
N PRO A 29 -5.41 2.44 1.17
CA PRO A 29 -4.04 2.17 1.58
C PRO A 29 -3.99 1.19 2.76
N VAL A 30 -3.09 0.22 2.68
CA VAL A 30 -2.81 -0.69 3.81
C VAL A 30 -1.88 0.01 4.77
N THR A 31 -2.29 0.17 6.02
CA THR A 31 -1.44 0.76 7.06
C THR A 31 -0.75 -0.35 7.84
N GLU A 32 0.57 -0.36 7.78
CA GLU A 32 1.41 -1.27 8.55
C GLU A 32 2.03 -0.49 9.72
N ARG A 33 1.61 -0.83 10.95
CA ARG A 33 2.18 -0.26 12.18
C ARG A 33 3.59 -0.80 12.39
N ARG A 34 4.57 0.08 12.59
CA ARG A 34 5.96 -0.31 12.86
C ARG A 34 6.55 0.51 14.01
N PRO A 35 7.52 -0.03 14.76
CA PRO A 35 8.38 0.77 15.61
C PRO A 35 9.10 1.83 14.74
N GLY A 36 8.84 3.11 14.99
CA GLY A 36 9.37 4.23 14.18
C GLY A 36 8.37 4.91 13.25
N GLY A 37 7.10 4.47 13.23
CA GLY A 37 6.00 5.15 12.56
C GLY A 37 5.25 4.28 11.56
N ASP A 38 4.00 4.68 11.29
CA ASP A 38 3.11 3.96 10.37
C ASP A 38 3.62 4.07 8.93
N ARG A 39 3.66 2.93 8.23
CA ARG A 39 3.93 2.88 6.80
C ARG A 39 2.65 2.57 6.04
N ARG A 40 2.32 3.41 5.06
CA ARG A 40 1.16 3.21 4.20
C ARG A 40 1.57 2.60 2.86
N TRP A 41 0.81 1.62 2.40
CA TRP A 41 1.10 0.86 1.21
C TRP A 41 -0.04 0.94 0.20
N HIS A 42 0.29 1.17 -1.07
CA HIS A 42 -0.66 1.17 -2.17
C HIS A 42 0.08 0.90 -3.50
N PRO A 43 -0.54 0.25 -4.52
CA PRO A 43 0.06 0.13 -5.85
C PRO A 43 0.51 1.49 -6.41
N CYS A 44 1.76 1.59 -6.83
CA CYS A 44 2.23 2.82 -7.49
C CYS A 44 1.73 2.90 -8.94
N PRO A 45 1.63 4.10 -9.53
CA PRO A 45 1.18 4.28 -10.90
C PRO A 45 1.96 3.45 -11.92
N THR A 46 3.28 3.30 -11.75
CA THR A 46 4.11 2.48 -12.64
C THR A 46 3.68 1.01 -12.66
N CYS A 47 3.40 0.42 -11.48
CA CYS A 47 2.93 -0.96 -11.40
C CYS A 47 1.50 -1.11 -11.96
N MET A 48 0.64 -0.13 -11.68
CA MET A 48 -0.74 -0.12 -12.19
C MET A 48 -0.77 -0.02 -13.72
N ASN A 49 0.08 0.81 -14.31
CA ASN A 49 0.18 0.98 -15.76
C ASN A 49 0.82 -0.22 -16.47
N GLY A 50 1.74 -0.93 -15.81
CA GLY A 50 2.39 -2.12 -16.37
C GLY A 50 1.47 -3.35 -16.38
N ASN A 51 0.88 -3.68 -15.22
CA ASN A 51 -0.11 -4.75 -15.09
C ASN A 51 -0.98 -4.53 -13.85
N ALA A 52 -2.15 -3.91 -14.05
CA ALA A 52 -3.08 -3.58 -12.97
C ALA A 52 -3.58 -4.80 -12.19
N ALA A 53 -3.78 -5.95 -12.86
CA ALA A 53 -4.27 -7.17 -12.22
C ALA A 53 -3.23 -7.70 -11.22
N SER A 54 -1.97 -7.85 -11.66
CA SER A 54 -0.87 -8.29 -10.79
C SER A 54 -0.61 -7.31 -9.65
N ALA A 55 -0.65 -5.99 -9.92
CA ALA A 55 -0.48 -4.96 -8.89
C ALA A 55 -1.60 -5.00 -7.83
N THR A 56 -2.84 -5.24 -8.27
CA THR A 56 -3.99 -5.40 -7.37
C THR A 56 -3.86 -6.65 -6.51
N ILE A 57 -3.47 -7.79 -7.10
CA ILE A 57 -3.24 -9.04 -6.35
C ILE A 57 -2.15 -8.83 -5.29
N ALA A 58 -1.02 -8.21 -5.64
CA ALA A 58 0.06 -7.92 -4.69
C ALA A 58 -0.43 -7.03 -3.53
N HIS A 59 -1.30 -6.06 -3.81
CA HIS A 59 -1.89 -5.22 -2.78
C HIS A 59 -2.84 -6.01 -1.85
N ARG A 60 -3.72 -6.84 -2.40
CA ARG A 60 -4.64 -7.68 -1.61
C ARG A 60 -3.90 -8.69 -0.73
N LEU A 61 -2.79 -9.25 -1.22
CA LEU A 61 -1.93 -10.12 -0.41
C LEU A 61 -1.35 -9.34 0.78
N ARG A 62 -0.86 -8.12 0.54
CA ARG A 62 -0.31 -7.27 1.61
C ARG A 62 -1.37 -6.83 2.61
N GLU A 63 -2.57 -6.50 2.16
CA GLU A 63 -3.74 -6.22 3.01
C GLU A 63 -4.04 -7.41 3.93
N ARG A 64 -4.11 -8.61 3.35
CA ARG A 64 -4.34 -9.85 4.10
C ARG A 64 -3.23 -10.13 5.11
N THR A 65 -1.96 -10.02 4.70
CA THR A 65 -0.81 -10.21 5.60
C THR A 65 -0.80 -9.20 6.74
N ALA A 66 -1.12 -7.93 6.48
CA ALA A 66 -1.21 -6.92 7.54
C ALA A 66 -2.31 -7.25 8.55
N SER A 67 -3.47 -7.73 8.07
CA SER A 67 -4.57 -8.19 8.93
C SER A 67 -4.18 -9.41 9.76
N GLU A 68 -3.53 -10.41 9.14
CA GLU A 68 -3.05 -11.61 9.84
C GLU A 68 -1.98 -11.28 10.90
N ILE A 69 -1.06 -10.35 10.61
CA ILE A 69 -0.07 -9.88 11.59
C ILE A 69 -0.76 -9.17 12.76
N ALA A 70 -1.73 -8.28 12.49
CA ALA A 70 -2.47 -7.58 13.55
C ALA A 70 -3.21 -8.56 14.47
N ALA A 71 -3.87 -9.58 13.89
CA ALA A 71 -4.57 -10.62 14.64
C ALA A 71 -3.63 -11.44 15.56
N VAL A 72 -2.39 -11.69 15.13
CA VAL A 72 -1.38 -12.39 15.95
C VAL A 72 -0.74 -11.48 16.99
N ALA A 73 -0.57 -10.19 16.68
CA ALA A 73 0.04 -9.22 17.57
C ALA A 73 -0.82 -8.85 18.80
N GLY A 74 -2.11 -9.22 18.80
CA GLY A 74 -3.02 -9.01 19.92
C GLY A 74 -3.53 -7.56 20.07
N ASP A 75 -3.49 -6.79 18.98
CA ASP A 75 -4.15 -5.47 18.87
C ASP A 75 -5.68 -5.61 18.68
#